data_AF-A0A6V8EVG6-F1
#
_entry.id   AF-A0A6V8EVG6-F1
#
_cell.length_a   1.000
_cell.length_b   1.000
_cell.length_c   1.000
_cell.angle_alpha   90.00
_cell.angle_beta   90.00
_cell.angle_gamma   90.00
#
_symmetry.space_group_name_H-M   'P 1'
#
loop_
_entity.id
_entity.type
_entity.pdbx_description
1 polymer ?
#
loop_
_entity_poly.entity_id
_entity_poly.type
_entity_poly.pdbx_seq_one_letter_code
_entity_poly.pdbx_strand_id
1 'polypeptide(L)'
;VVLIAVNNDDIASTNQAKFLLQNHQWSECDDVESQPAFAIGNVRMWFLPERILWEDHLDQRWYDATKETVREVIFPSRHAAVSGKPCLTLHPIGVPHHPLGEEPPFGGRSGFAPPP
;
A
#
# COMPACT_ATOMS: atom_id res chain seq x y z
N VAL A 1 -11.20 -8.83 0.53
CA VAL A 1 -9.91 -9.13 -0.12
C VAL A 1 -8.76 -8.63 0.74
N VAL A 2 -7.56 -9.16 0.54
CA VAL A 2 -6.30 -8.55 1.01
C VAL A 2 -5.77 -7.70 -0.15
N LEU A 3 -5.43 -6.44 0.12
CA LEU A 3 -4.98 -5.50 -0.89
C LEU A 3 -3.48 -5.25 -0.74
N ILE A 4 -2.70 -5.55 -1.78
CA ILE A 4 -1.30 -5.16 -1.89
C ILE A 4 -1.28 -3.83 -2.65
N ALA A 5 -0.97 -2.75 -1.95
CA ALA A 5 -0.88 -1.41 -2.51
C ALA A 5 0.57 -1.16 -2.95
N VAL A 6 0.80 -1.12 -4.26
CA VAL A 6 2.13 -1.01 -4.87
C VAL A 6 2.38 0.44 -5.25
N ASN A 7 3.44 1.04 -4.72
CA ASN A 7 3.91 2.37 -5.14
C ASN A 7 4.79 2.27 -6.38
N ASN A 8 4.38 2.87 -7.50
CA ASN A 8 5.16 2.87 -8.75
C ASN A 8 6.47 3.69 -8.65
N ASP A 9 6.54 4.69 -7.78
CA ASP A 9 7.74 5.50 -7.55
C ASP A 9 8.72 4.84 -6.53
N ASP A 10 8.40 3.65 -6.01
CA ASP A 10 9.28 2.91 -5.11
C ASP A 10 9.82 1.64 -5.77
N ILE A 11 11.13 1.62 -6.04
CA ILE A 11 11.81 0.47 -6.65
C ILE A 11 11.70 -0.81 -5.81
N ALA A 12 11.69 -0.70 -4.47
CA ALA A 12 11.54 -1.88 -3.61
C ALA A 12 10.10 -2.42 -3.69
N SER A 13 9.13 -1.52 -3.80
CA SER A 13 7.71 -1.87 -3.98
C SER A 13 7.49 -2.58 -5.32
N THR A 14 7.90 -1.94 -6.42
CA THR A 14 7.71 -2.49 -7.77
C THR A 14 8.48 -3.78 -8.00
N ASN A 15 9.67 -3.94 -7.43
CA ASN A 15 10.43 -5.20 -7.54
C ASN A 15 9.72 -6.37 -6.83
N GLN A 16 9.19 -6.15 -5.62
CA GLN A 16 8.42 -7.16 -4.91
C GLN A 16 7.15 -7.54 -5.68
N ALA A 17 6.41 -6.54 -6.18
CA ALA A 17 5.21 -6.74 -6.99
C ALA A 17 5.51 -7.55 -8.27
N LYS A 18 6.57 -7.18 -9.02
CA LYS A 18 7.01 -7.89 -10.22
C LYS A 18 7.33 -9.35 -9.93
N PHE A 19 8.05 -9.63 -8.84
CA PHE A 19 8.37 -11.00 -8.48
C PHE A 19 7.11 -11.82 -8.16
N LEU A 20 6.14 -11.25 -7.44
CA LEU A 20 4.86 -11.91 -7.18
C LEU A 20 4.07 -12.18 -8.46
N LEU A 21 4.02 -11.22 -9.39
CA LEU A 21 3.33 -11.36 -10.67
C LEU A 21 3.99 -12.42 -11.57
N GLN A 22 5.31 -12.58 -11.52
CA GLN A 22 6.05 -13.54 -12.34
C GLN A 22 5.94 -14.99 -11.84
N ASN A 23 5.81 -15.19 -10.52
CA ASN A 23 5.87 -16.53 -9.92
C ASN A 23 4.51 -17.19 -9.72
N HIS A 24 3.42 -16.47 -9.98
CA HIS A 24 2.05 -16.98 -9.80
C HIS A 24 1.15 -16.55 -10.96
N GLN A 25 0.04 -17.27 -11.16
CA GLN A 25 -0.93 -16.95 -12.21
C GLN A 25 -1.93 -15.91 -11.70
N TRP A 26 -1.61 -14.64 -11.92
CA TRP A 26 -2.53 -13.53 -11.65
C TRP A 26 -3.44 -13.29 -12.85
N SER A 27 -4.65 -12.83 -12.59
CA SER A 27 -5.56 -12.31 -13.60
C SER A 27 -5.53 -10.79 -13.58
N GLU A 28 -5.44 -10.17 -14.74
CA GLU A 28 -5.70 -8.73 -14.89
C GLU A 28 -7.17 -8.44 -14.58
N CYS A 29 -7.41 -7.35 -13.86
CA CYS A 29 -8.73 -6.83 -13.56
C CYS A 29 -8.97 -5.55 -14.35
N ASP A 30 -10.21 -5.04 -14.32
CA ASP A 30 -10.45 -3.67 -14.74
C ASP A 30 -9.61 -2.70 -13.89
N ASP A 31 -9.15 -1.62 -14.53
CA ASP A 31 -8.39 -0.57 -13.84
C ASP A 31 -9.23 0.05 -12.71
N VAL A 32 -8.61 0.22 -11.55
CA VAL A 32 -9.23 0.86 -10.38
C VAL A 32 -8.67 2.27 -10.26
N GLU A 33 -9.54 3.27 -10.34
CA GLU A 33 -9.16 4.69 -10.42
C GLU A 33 -8.16 4.99 -11.56
N SER A 34 -8.37 4.35 -12.72
CA SER A 34 -7.49 4.43 -13.89
C SER A 34 -6.07 3.88 -13.62
N GLN A 35 -5.91 3.06 -12.59
CA GLN A 35 -4.66 2.40 -12.25
C GLN A 35 -4.75 0.88 -12.42
N PRO A 36 -3.68 0.22 -12.89
CA PRO A 36 -3.67 -1.22 -13.08
C PRO A 36 -3.95 -2.00 -11.79
N ALA A 37 -4.79 -3.03 -11.92
CA ALA A 37 -5.12 -3.94 -10.83
C ALA A 37 -5.04 -5.40 -11.27
N PHE A 38 -4.61 -6.26 -10.35
CA PHE A 38 -4.45 -7.70 -10.58
C PHE A 38 -5.08 -8.49 -9.43
N ALA A 39 -5.54 -9.71 -9.72
CA ALA A 39 -6.17 -10.59 -8.76
C ALA A 39 -5.56 -12.00 -8.77
N ILE A 40 -5.45 -12.58 -7.58
CA ILE A 40 -5.23 -14.01 -7.38
C ILE A 40 -6.00 -14.47 -6.14
N GLY A 41 -7.00 -15.35 -6.33
CA GLY A 41 -7.87 -15.79 -5.23
C GLY A 41 -8.48 -14.61 -4.46
N ASN A 42 -8.18 -14.51 -3.15
CA ASN A 42 -8.65 -13.44 -2.26
C ASN A 42 -7.70 -12.22 -2.16
N VAL A 43 -6.61 -12.20 -2.93
CA VAL A 43 -5.61 -11.13 -2.94
C VAL A 43 -5.79 -10.26 -4.17
N ARG A 44 -5.62 -8.95 -3.98
CA ARG A 44 -5.63 -7.92 -5.01
C ARG A 44 -4.29 -7.20 -4.97
N MET A 45 -3.82 -6.77 -6.12
CA MET A 45 -2.63 -5.93 -6.25
C MET A 45 -3.04 -4.68 -7.03
N TRP A 46 -2.75 -3.50 -6.47
CA TRP A 46 -3.16 -2.22 -7.04
C TRP A 46 -1.94 -1.30 -7.18
N PHE A 47 -1.66 -0.86 -8.41
CA PHE A 47 -0.49 -0.05 -8.73
C PHE A 47 -0.79 1.44 -8.65
N LEU A 48 -0.48 2.06 -7.52
CA LEU A 48 -0.67 3.49 -7.28
C LEU A 48 0.51 4.30 -7.83
N PRO A 49 0.29 5.57 -8.25
CA PRO A 49 1.29 6.34 -8.97
C PRO A 49 2.51 6.71 -8.12
N GLU A 50 2.31 7.47 -7.05
CA GLU A 50 3.40 7.97 -6.20
C GLU A 50 2.92 8.18 -4.76
N ARG A 51 3.87 8.43 -3.84
CA ARG A 51 3.57 8.91 -2.48
C ARG A 51 2.51 8.09 -1.72
N ILE A 52 2.66 6.76 -1.71
CA ILE A 52 1.68 5.85 -1.09
C ILE A 52 1.32 6.16 0.38
N LEU A 53 2.18 6.86 1.12
CA LEU A 53 1.87 7.29 2.49
C LEU A 53 0.83 8.43 2.58
N TRP A 54 0.57 9.12 1.47
CA TRP A 54 -0.47 10.14 1.32
C TRP A 54 -1.76 9.58 0.71
N GLU A 55 -1.77 8.31 0.33
CA GLU A 55 -2.93 7.65 -0.24
C GLU A 55 -3.86 7.20 0.91
N ASP A 56 -4.67 8.13 1.41
CA ASP A 56 -5.66 7.84 2.44
C ASP A 56 -6.85 7.03 1.88
N HIS A 57 -7.55 6.33 2.79
CA HIS A 57 -8.82 5.66 2.52
C HIS A 57 -8.78 4.61 1.39
N LEU A 58 -7.65 3.91 1.22
CA LEU A 58 -7.47 2.89 0.18
C LEU A 58 -8.53 1.78 0.24
N ASP A 59 -8.94 1.39 1.44
CA ASP A 59 -10.00 0.41 1.69
C ASP A 59 -11.36 0.88 1.16
N GLN A 60 -11.73 2.12 1.46
CA GLN A 60 -12.98 2.73 1.03
C GLN A 60 -12.97 2.97 -0.49
N ARG A 61 -11.88 3.53 -1.02
CA ARG A 61 -11.70 3.76 -2.46
C ARG A 61 -11.79 2.48 -3.27
N TRP A 62 -11.12 1.42 -2.80
CA TRP A 62 -11.23 0.09 -3.42
C TRP A 62 -12.67 -0.42 -3.39
N TYR A 63 -13.35 -0.33 -2.24
CA TYR A 63 -14.74 -0.76 -2.10
C TYR A 63 -15.68 0.04 -3.02
N ASP A 64 -15.46 1.34 -3.16
CA ASP A 64 -16.31 2.18 -3.99
C ASP A 64 -16.21 1.84 -5.47
N ALA A 65 -14.99 1.50 -5.94
CA ALA A 65 -14.74 1.08 -7.30
C ALA A 65 -15.18 -0.37 -7.59
N THR A 66 -14.93 -1.31 -6.67
CA THR A 66 -15.03 -2.76 -6.95
C THR A 66 -16.15 -3.47 -6.21
N LYS A 67 -16.71 -2.83 -5.16
CA LYS A 67 -17.63 -3.44 -4.18
C LYS A 67 -17.03 -4.59 -3.37
N GLU A 68 -15.70 -4.73 -3.37
CA GLU A 68 -15.01 -5.70 -2.53
C GLU A 68 -14.58 -5.07 -1.20
N THR A 69 -14.97 -5.68 -0.07
CA THR A 69 -14.51 -5.22 1.25
C THR A 69 -13.04 -5.61 1.46
N VAL A 70 -12.19 -4.63 1.67
CA VAL A 70 -10.78 -4.82 2.03
C VAL A 70 -10.69 -5.19 3.51
N ARG A 71 -9.93 -6.25 3.83
CA ARG A 71 -9.70 -6.71 5.22
C ARG A 71 -8.33 -6.31 5.76
N GLU A 72 -7.38 -6.13 4.87
CA GLU A 72 -5.98 -5.83 5.18
C GLU A 72 -5.38 -5.12 3.97
N VAL A 73 -4.50 -4.16 4.23
CA VAL A 73 -3.68 -3.50 3.21
C VAL A 73 -2.21 -3.75 3.53
N ILE A 74 -1.48 -4.29 2.56
CA ILE A 74 -0.05 -4.57 2.65
C ILE A 74 0.67 -3.56 1.76
N PHE A 75 1.70 -2.93 2.31
CA PHE A 75 2.51 -1.92 1.63
C PHE A 75 3.94 -2.43 1.44
N PRO A 76 4.26 -3.05 0.29
CA PRO A 76 5.64 -3.25 -0.10
C PRO A 76 6.30 -1.88 -0.25
N SER A 77 7.35 -1.60 0.53
CA SER A 77 8.06 -0.33 0.42
C SER A 77 9.51 -0.45 0.86
N ARG A 78 10.34 0.47 0.41
CA ARG A 78 11.72 0.61 0.87
C ARG A 78 11.76 1.11 2.32
N HIS A 79 12.66 0.52 3.10
CA HIS A 79 13.08 1.12 4.36
C HIS A 79 14.38 1.89 4.14
N ALA A 80 14.39 3.19 4.43
CA ALA A 80 15.58 4.04 4.33
C ALA A 80 16.08 4.38 5.74
N ALA A 81 17.26 3.87 6.08
CA ALA A 81 17.90 4.14 7.37
C ALA A 81 19.35 4.61 7.18
N VAL A 82 19.77 5.57 8.01
CA VAL A 82 21.15 6.14 8.01
C VAL A 82 22.22 5.06 8.21
N SER A 83 21.88 3.94 8.87
CA SER A 83 22.82 2.84 9.14
C SER A 83 23.32 2.12 7.88
N GLY A 84 22.60 2.19 6.76
CA GLY A 84 22.94 1.50 5.51
C GLY A 84 22.95 -0.03 5.60
N LYS A 85 22.50 -0.62 6.71
CA LYS A 85 22.50 -2.07 6.92
C LYS A 85 21.37 -2.73 6.13
N PRO A 86 21.63 -3.84 5.42
CA PRO A 86 20.58 -4.66 4.84
C PRO A 86 19.61 -5.12 5.93
N CYS A 87 18.31 -4.92 5.71
CA CYS A 87 17.26 -5.36 6.61
C CYS A 87 15.99 -5.70 5.84
N LEU A 88 15.18 -6.55 6.45
CA LEU A 88 13.78 -6.76 6.09
C LEU A 88 12.97 -6.41 7.33
N THR A 89 12.04 -5.48 7.20
CA THR A 89 11.28 -4.94 8.33
C THR A 89 9.79 -5.04 8.07
N LEU A 90 9.02 -5.12 9.16
CA LEU A 90 7.56 -5.05 9.15
C LEU A 90 7.16 -4.09 10.27
N HIS A 91 6.27 -3.17 9.96
CA HIS A 91 5.69 -2.27 10.95
C HIS A 91 4.30 -1.82 10.48
N PRO A 92 3.37 -1.52 11.40
CA PRO A 92 2.15 -0.81 11.05
C PRO A 92 2.48 0.60 10.56
N ILE A 93 1.57 1.20 9.80
CA ILE A 93 1.62 2.62 9.45
C ILE A 93 0.81 3.41 10.47
N GLY A 94 1.09 4.71 10.63
CA GLY A 94 0.36 5.60 11.53
C GLY A 94 1.23 6.67 12.17
N VAL A 95 0.57 7.71 12.68
CA VAL A 95 1.20 8.89 13.28
C VAL A 95 0.67 9.18 14.69
N PRO A 96 0.64 8.19 15.61
CA PRO A 96 -0.01 8.34 16.91
C PRO A 96 0.70 9.32 17.85
N HIS A 97 1.96 9.66 17.56
CA HIS A 97 2.81 10.49 18.40
C HIS A 97 2.70 11.99 18.10
N HIS A 98 2.13 12.38 16.95
CA HIS A 98 1.99 13.79 16.59
C HIS A 98 0.81 14.45 17.31
N PRO A 99 0.94 15.70 17.78
CA PRO A 99 -0.16 16.48 18.32
C PRO A 99 -1.34 16.60 17.35
N LEU A 100 -2.56 16.45 17.87
CA LEU A 100 -3.79 16.56 17.09
C LEU A 100 -3.86 17.91 16.36
N GLY A 101 -4.17 17.85 15.06
CA GLY A 101 -4.34 19.05 14.23
C GLY A 101 -3.07 19.51 13.52
N GLU A 102 -1.92 18.89 13.79
CA GLU A 102 -0.72 19.08 12.98
C GLU A 102 -0.77 18.25 11.70
N GLU A 103 -0.12 18.73 10.64
CA GLU A 103 0.06 17.97 9.41
C GLU A 103 1.33 17.11 9.52
N PRO A 104 1.22 15.78 9.47
CA PRO A 104 2.40 14.92 9.51
C PRO A 104 3.30 15.10 8.28
N PRO A 105 4.63 15.07 8.44
CA PRO A 105 5.57 15.28 7.33
C PRO A 105 5.57 14.14 6.29
N PHE A 106 4.99 12.98 6.61
CA PHE A 106 5.03 11.78 5.78
C PHE A 106 3.64 11.15 5.57
N GLY A 107 2.59 11.98 5.49
CA GLY A 107 1.23 11.53 5.21
C GLY A 107 0.46 11.00 6.44
N GLY A 108 -0.81 10.68 6.22
CA GLY A 108 -1.77 10.30 7.26
C GLY A 108 -2.23 11.49 8.13
N ARG A 109 -2.82 11.17 9.29
CA ARG A 109 -3.43 12.14 10.21
C ARG A 109 -2.78 12.10 11.59
N SER A 110 -2.42 13.27 12.11
CA SER A 110 -1.80 13.40 13.44
C SER A 110 -2.66 12.83 14.57
N GLY A 111 -2.05 12.01 15.42
CA GLY A 111 -2.73 11.33 16.52
C GLY A 111 -3.53 10.10 16.12
N PHE A 112 -3.44 9.66 14.86
CA PHE A 112 -4.15 8.47 14.36
C PHE A 112 -3.19 7.40 13.88
N ALA A 113 -3.62 6.15 14.01
CA ALA A 113 -3.05 5.00 13.33
C ALA A 113 -4.20 4.11 12.84
N PRO A 114 -4.14 3.56 11.61
CA PRO A 114 -5.07 2.52 11.20
C PRO A 114 -4.95 1.29 12.11
N PRO A 115 -6.01 0.46 12.19
CA PRO A 115 -5.93 -0.84 12.86
C PRO A 115 -4.77 -1.69 12.31
N PRO A 116 -4.02 -2.41 13.16
CA PRO A 116 -2.98 -3.33 12.72
C PRO A 116 -3.56 -4.58 12.04
#